data_AF-A0A966U1A0-F1
#
_entry.id   AF-A0A966U1A0-F1
#
_cell.length_a   1.000
_cell.length_b   1.000
_cell.length_c   1.000
_cell.angle_alpha   90.00
_cell.angle_beta   90.00
_cell.angle_gamma   90.00
#
_symmetry.space_group_name_H-M   'P 1'
#
loop_
_entity.id
_entity.type
_entity.pdbx_description
1 polymer ?
#
loop_
_entity_poly.entity_id
_entity_poly.type
_entity_poly.pdbx_seq_one_letter_code
_entity_poly.pdbx_strand_id
1 'polypeptide(L)'
;AQFAVPGAVDRLRACKEVTDPDYVGTPVVLAATDPAQPYGASIDWPATNGRAIRSAGAMVVLCDGDALAWFDVRSHHLVTFEQRTDKPGWAAVADALRTLVKDGRVRSVEIRKINGEAHDDSAPATVGIVTELVSQGFVRGYRGLVLRDASA
;
A
#
# COMPACT_ATOMS: atom_id res chain seq x y z
N ALA A 1 -7.62 18.00 24.07
CA ALA A 1 -8.34 16.71 24.12
C ALA A 1 -8.55 16.33 25.58
N GLN A 2 -9.78 16.13 26.03
CA GLN A 2 -10.11 15.92 27.46
C GLN A 2 -9.82 14.49 27.97
N PHE A 3 -9.47 13.55 27.08
CA PHE A 3 -9.22 12.14 27.42
C PHE A 3 -7.74 11.73 27.33
N ALA A 4 -6.83 12.67 27.11
CA ALA A 4 -5.41 12.38 26.97
C ALA A 4 -4.63 12.80 28.23
N VAL A 5 -3.69 11.97 28.66
CA VAL A 5 -2.74 12.30 29.73
C VAL A 5 -1.97 13.57 29.35
N PRO A 6 -1.69 14.51 30.28
CA PRO A 6 -0.83 15.66 30.01
C PRO A 6 0.47 15.25 29.29
N GLY A 7 0.84 16.00 28.25
CA GLY A 7 2.02 15.74 27.42
C GLY A 7 1.90 14.59 26.41
N ALA A 8 0.73 13.93 26.27
CA ALA A 8 0.56 12.85 25.28
C ALA A 8 0.76 13.32 23.83
N VAL A 9 0.34 14.53 23.49
CA VAL A 9 0.54 15.12 22.16
C VAL A 9 2.03 15.34 21.89
N ASP A 10 2.78 15.84 22.88
CA ASP A 10 4.21 16.09 22.72
C ASP A 10 4.99 14.79 22.61
N ARG A 11 4.60 13.73 23.33
CA ARG A 11 5.16 12.39 23.14
C ARG A 11 4.92 11.85 21.73
N LEU A 12 3.71 12.01 21.18
CA LEU A 12 3.40 11.62 19.81
C LEU A 12 4.23 12.41 18.78
N ARG A 13 4.47 13.70 19.02
CA ARG A 13 5.35 14.52 18.17
C ARG A 13 6.80 14.07 18.23
N ALA A 14 7.32 13.74 19.42
CA ALA A 14 8.67 13.24 19.60
C ALA A 14 8.90 11.88 18.90
N CYS A 15 7.89 11.00 18.83
CA CYS A 15 7.98 9.76 18.06
C CYS A 15 8.07 10.01 16.54
N LYS A 16 7.57 11.15 16.04
CA LYS A 16 7.61 11.50 14.62
C LYS A 16 8.98 12.04 14.18
N GLU A 17 9.89 12.33 15.12
CA GLU A 17 11.27 12.79 14.84
C GLU A 17 12.26 11.65 14.52
N VAL A 18 11.78 10.43 14.25
CA VAL A 18 12.63 9.39 13.67
C VAL A 18 13.09 9.88 12.29
N THR A 19 14.33 10.38 12.24
CA THR A 19 14.94 11.09 11.10
C THR A 19 15.69 10.11 10.19
N ASP A 20 15.21 8.88 10.09
CA ASP A 20 15.76 7.93 9.12
C ASP A 20 14.83 7.91 7.90
N PRO A 21 15.24 8.49 6.76
CA PRO A 21 14.44 8.49 5.54
C PRO A 21 14.18 7.07 5.01
N ASP A 22 15.02 6.09 5.37
CA ASP A 22 14.85 4.68 5.00
C ASP A 22 13.93 3.93 5.99
N TYR A 23 13.54 4.56 7.10
CA TYR A 23 12.60 3.96 8.06
C TYR A 23 11.19 3.95 7.49
N VAL A 24 10.66 2.74 7.37
CA VAL A 24 9.25 2.48 7.11
C VAL A 24 8.73 1.67 8.29
N GLY A 25 7.77 2.24 9.03
CA GLY A 25 7.07 1.53 10.10
C GLY A 25 6.31 0.30 9.60
N THR A 26 5.61 -0.37 10.50
CA THR A 26 4.81 -1.55 10.13
C THR A 26 3.58 -1.13 9.32
N PRO A 27 3.45 -1.57 8.05
CA PRO A 27 2.31 -1.19 7.23
C PRO A 27 1.03 -1.87 7.73
N VAL A 28 -0.08 -1.15 7.64
CA VAL A 28 -1.43 -1.66 7.93
C VAL A 28 -2.30 -1.55 6.68
N VAL A 29 -3.18 -2.53 6.49
CA VAL A 29 -4.13 -2.53 5.36
C VAL A 29 -5.55 -2.34 5.84
N LEU A 30 -6.17 -1.23 5.42
CA LEU A 30 -7.56 -0.90 5.68
C LEU A 30 -8.39 -0.98 4.40
N ALA A 31 -9.69 -1.20 4.52
CA ALA A 31 -10.59 -1.00 3.39
C ALA A 31 -10.61 0.50 3.02
N ALA A 32 -10.73 0.83 1.74
CA ALA A 32 -10.83 2.22 1.30
C ALA A 32 -12.11 2.92 1.82
N THR A 33 -13.08 2.15 2.31
CA THR A 33 -14.31 2.64 2.94
C THR A 33 -14.23 2.69 4.47
N ASP A 34 -13.12 2.25 5.07
CA ASP A 34 -12.95 2.23 6.52
C ASP A 34 -12.96 3.66 7.10
N PRO A 35 -13.64 3.92 8.24
CA PRO A 35 -13.63 5.24 8.89
C PRO A 35 -12.26 5.69 9.37
N ALA A 36 -11.35 4.76 9.71
CA ALA A 36 -9.99 5.07 10.14
C ALA A 36 -9.03 5.41 8.98
N GLN A 37 -9.48 5.22 7.73
CA GLN A 37 -8.74 5.62 6.54
C GLN A 37 -9.25 7.02 6.09
N PRO A 38 -8.43 8.08 6.18
CA PRO A 38 -8.93 9.46 5.98
C PRO A 38 -8.90 9.96 4.54
N TYR A 39 -8.06 9.36 3.68
CA TYR A 39 -7.85 9.83 2.31
C TYR A 39 -9.08 9.59 1.43
N GLY A 40 -9.39 10.57 0.57
CA GLY A 40 -10.61 10.58 -0.24
C GLY A 40 -11.89 10.82 0.56
N ALA A 41 -11.78 11.17 1.84
CA ALA A 41 -12.90 11.53 2.71
C ALA A 41 -12.64 12.88 3.40
N SER A 42 -11.81 12.88 4.44
CA SER A 42 -11.49 14.09 5.22
C SER A 42 -10.26 14.82 4.70
N ILE A 43 -9.39 14.13 3.94
CA ILE A 43 -8.24 14.70 3.25
C ILE A 43 -8.15 14.18 1.82
N ASP A 44 -7.54 14.97 0.94
CA ASP A 44 -7.30 14.57 -0.46
C ASP A 44 -6.33 13.41 -0.54
N TRP A 45 -6.48 12.57 -1.57
CA TRP A 45 -5.48 11.54 -1.88
C TRP A 45 -4.12 12.19 -2.18
N PRO A 46 -2.99 11.55 -1.80
CA PRO A 46 -1.68 12.04 -2.20
C PRO A 46 -1.52 11.99 -3.73
N ALA A 47 -0.53 12.73 -4.23
CA ALA A 47 -0.18 12.75 -5.65
C ALA A 47 0.14 11.33 -6.18
N THR A 48 -0.37 11.03 -7.36
CA THR A 48 -0.18 9.75 -8.05
C THR A 48 -0.54 9.88 -9.53
N ASN A 49 0.07 9.03 -10.36
CA ASN A 49 -0.29 8.86 -11.78
C ASN A 49 -1.52 7.94 -11.98
N GLY A 50 -1.98 7.28 -10.92
CA GLY A 50 -3.19 6.45 -10.93
C GLY A 50 -4.45 7.20 -10.49
N ARG A 51 -5.52 6.44 -10.23
CA ARG A 51 -6.75 6.98 -9.64
C ARG A 51 -7.18 6.14 -8.45
N ALA A 52 -6.98 6.66 -7.24
CA ALA A 52 -7.51 6.09 -6.02
C ALA A 52 -8.93 6.61 -5.75
N ILE A 53 -9.82 5.74 -5.27
CA ILE A 53 -11.18 6.08 -4.89
C ILE A 53 -11.61 5.32 -3.63
N ARG A 54 -12.57 5.88 -2.89
CA ARG A 54 -13.25 5.16 -1.81
C ARG A 54 -14.33 4.26 -2.39
N SER A 55 -14.01 2.99 -2.62
CA SER A 55 -14.96 1.99 -3.12
C SER A 55 -14.88 0.69 -2.34
N ALA A 56 -16.00 -0.03 -2.28
CA ALA A 56 -16.04 -1.35 -1.66
C ALA A 56 -15.15 -2.34 -2.45
N GLY A 57 -14.31 -3.09 -1.74
CA GLY A 57 -13.35 -4.02 -2.34
C GLY A 57 -12.00 -3.37 -2.70
N ALA A 58 -11.87 -2.06 -2.56
CA ALA A 58 -10.57 -1.40 -2.57
C ALA A 58 -9.98 -1.34 -1.16
N MET A 59 -8.66 -1.37 -1.09
CA MET A 59 -7.86 -1.36 0.13
C MET A 59 -6.76 -0.32 0.03
N VAL A 60 -6.32 0.18 1.17
CA VAL A 60 -5.25 1.17 1.30
C VAL A 60 -4.20 0.64 2.25
N VAL A 61 -2.95 0.66 1.81
CA VAL A 61 -1.77 0.40 2.63
C VAL A 61 -1.35 1.72 3.25
N LEU A 62 -1.38 1.80 4.58
CA LEU A 62 -0.92 2.94 5.35
C LEU A 62 0.31 2.55 6.17
N CYS A 63 1.24 3.48 6.35
CA CYS A 63 2.35 3.33 7.28
C CYS A 63 2.57 4.66 7.99
N ASP A 64 2.54 4.66 9.32
CA ASP A 64 2.66 5.87 10.17
C ASP A 64 1.72 7.02 9.77
N GLY A 65 0.56 6.67 9.20
CA GLY A 65 -0.45 7.62 8.71
C GLY A 65 -0.30 8.02 7.25
N ASP A 66 0.85 7.75 6.62
CA ASP A 66 1.09 8.00 5.20
C ASP A 66 0.49 6.88 4.35
N ALA A 67 -0.26 7.24 3.30
CA ALA A 67 -0.71 6.25 2.31
C ALA A 67 0.43 5.84 1.37
N LEU A 68 0.77 4.55 1.37
CA LEU A 68 1.79 3.99 0.48
C LEU A 68 1.19 3.54 -0.85
N ALA A 69 0.05 2.84 -0.78
CA ALA A 69 -0.63 2.33 -1.96
C ALA A 69 -2.15 2.18 -1.77
N TRP A 70 -2.85 2.16 -2.88
CA TRP A 70 -4.24 1.76 -3.02
C TRP A 70 -4.32 0.55 -3.95
N PHE A 71 -5.11 -0.45 -3.59
CA PHE A 71 -5.29 -1.65 -4.42
C PHE A 71 -6.76 -2.02 -4.48
N ASP A 72 -7.28 -2.22 -5.68
CA ASP A 72 -8.64 -2.72 -5.88
C ASP A 72 -8.63 -4.15 -6.38
N VAL A 73 -9.20 -5.03 -5.56
CA VAL A 73 -9.29 -6.48 -5.80
C VAL A 73 -10.08 -6.79 -7.07
N ARG A 74 -11.06 -5.94 -7.44
CA ARG A 74 -11.93 -6.17 -8.59
C ARG A 74 -11.28 -5.73 -9.90
N SER A 75 -10.69 -4.54 -9.93
CA SER A 75 -10.04 -4.01 -11.13
C SER A 75 -8.60 -4.49 -11.31
N HIS A 76 -8.01 -5.10 -10.28
CA HIS A 76 -6.63 -5.56 -10.26
C HIS A 76 -5.62 -4.42 -10.47
N HIS A 77 -5.98 -3.21 -10.02
CA HIS A 77 -5.18 -2.01 -10.20
C HIS A 77 -4.50 -1.67 -8.88
N LEU A 78 -3.16 -1.65 -8.91
CA LEU A 78 -2.32 -1.10 -7.85
C LEU A 78 -1.97 0.35 -8.18
N VAL A 79 -2.16 1.25 -7.22
CA VAL A 79 -1.78 2.66 -7.32
C VAL A 79 -0.83 2.95 -6.18
N THR A 80 0.36 3.48 -6.48
CA THR A 80 1.33 3.96 -5.49
C THR A 80 1.29 5.48 -5.41
N PHE A 81 1.61 6.01 -4.25
CA PHE A 81 1.62 7.45 -4.01
C PHE A 81 3.04 8.00 -3.99
N GLU A 82 3.27 9.14 -4.66
CA GLU A 82 4.60 9.72 -4.93
C GLU A 82 5.44 9.96 -3.67
N GLN A 83 4.80 10.16 -2.52
CA GLN A 83 5.46 10.37 -1.24
C GLN A 83 6.33 9.19 -0.77
N ARG A 84 6.11 7.98 -1.30
CA ARG A 84 6.87 6.76 -0.96
C ARG A 84 7.01 5.83 -2.18
N THR A 85 7.44 6.37 -3.32
CA THR A 85 7.82 5.61 -4.52
C THR A 85 9.30 5.29 -4.57
N ASP A 86 9.79 4.69 -3.49
CA ASP A 86 11.17 4.27 -3.28
C ASP A 86 11.21 2.82 -2.81
N LYS A 87 12.41 2.23 -2.75
CA LYS A 87 12.58 0.80 -2.42
C LYS A 87 11.97 0.41 -1.06
N PRO A 88 12.21 1.14 0.05
CA PRO A 88 11.59 0.84 1.33
C PRO A 88 10.05 0.90 1.28
N GLY A 89 9.49 1.91 0.62
CA GLY A 89 8.05 2.05 0.43
C GLY A 89 7.45 0.89 -0.37
N TRP A 90 8.08 0.49 -1.47
CA TRP A 90 7.66 -0.66 -2.27
C TRP A 90 7.73 -1.97 -1.49
N ALA A 91 8.77 -2.17 -0.67
CA ALA A 91 8.93 -3.37 0.14
C ALA A 91 7.79 -3.50 1.16
N ALA A 92 7.44 -2.40 1.81
CA ALA A 92 6.32 -2.35 2.73
C ALA A 92 4.97 -2.61 2.04
N VAL A 93 4.76 -2.08 0.83
CA VAL A 93 3.55 -2.38 0.04
C VAL A 93 3.48 -3.86 -0.32
N ALA A 94 4.57 -4.45 -0.80
CA ALA A 94 4.61 -5.84 -1.19
C ALA A 94 4.40 -6.78 0.01
N ASP A 95 5.02 -6.51 1.16
CA ASP A 95 4.83 -7.28 2.39
C ASP A 95 3.39 -7.15 2.94
N ALA A 96 2.81 -5.95 2.89
CA ALA A 96 1.42 -5.73 3.29
C ALA A 96 0.44 -6.56 2.44
N LEU A 97 0.62 -6.57 1.11
CA LEU A 97 -0.19 -7.38 0.21
C LEU A 97 0.01 -8.88 0.44
N ARG A 98 1.23 -9.30 0.80
CA ARG A 98 1.52 -10.68 1.18
C ARG A 98 0.82 -11.11 2.45
N THR A 99 0.83 -10.25 3.46
CA THR A 99 0.15 -10.51 4.74
C THR A 99 -1.36 -10.65 4.56
N LEU A 100 -1.98 -9.88 3.65
CA LEU A 100 -3.41 -10.07 3.32
C LEU A 100 -3.76 -11.48 2.84
N VAL A 101 -2.89 -12.07 2.01
CA VAL A 101 -3.10 -13.43 1.48
C VAL A 101 -2.81 -14.45 2.57
N LYS A 102 -1.69 -14.31 3.27
CA LYS A 102 -1.25 -15.22 4.34
C LYS A 102 -2.27 -15.30 5.49
N ASP A 103 -2.88 -14.18 5.85
CA ASP A 103 -3.88 -14.13 6.93
C ASP A 103 -5.29 -14.52 6.44
N GLY A 104 -5.45 -14.89 5.17
CA GLY A 104 -6.73 -15.30 4.59
C GLY A 104 -7.73 -14.16 4.40
N ARG A 105 -7.32 -12.90 4.57
CA ARG A 105 -8.19 -11.71 4.34
C ARG A 105 -8.61 -11.61 2.88
N VAL A 106 -7.76 -12.06 1.95
CA VAL A 106 -8.10 -12.29 0.55
C VAL A 106 -7.54 -13.64 0.11
N ARG A 107 -8.21 -14.32 -0.83
CA ARG A 107 -7.73 -15.62 -1.34
C ARG A 107 -6.47 -15.49 -2.21
N SER A 108 -6.33 -14.35 -2.89
CA SER A 108 -5.22 -14.06 -3.78
C SER A 108 -5.15 -12.57 -4.06
N VAL A 109 -3.98 -12.12 -4.47
CA VAL A 109 -3.77 -10.79 -5.05
C VAL A 109 -3.33 -10.99 -6.50
N GLU A 110 -3.99 -10.31 -7.43
CA GLU A 110 -3.58 -10.25 -8.83
C GLU A 110 -3.52 -8.79 -9.23
N ILE A 111 -2.36 -8.36 -9.72
CA ILE A 111 -2.07 -6.99 -10.18
C ILE A 111 -1.90 -7.03 -11.68
N ARG A 112 -2.83 -6.41 -12.42
CA ARG A 112 -2.80 -6.31 -13.88
C ARG A 112 -2.38 -4.92 -14.36
N LYS A 113 -2.45 -3.94 -13.47
CA LYS A 113 -2.20 -2.53 -13.79
C LYS A 113 -1.51 -1.85 -12.61
N ILE A 114 -0.53 -1.01 -12.90
CA ILE A 114 0.18 -0.21 -11.89
C ILE A 114 0.16 1.26 -12.35
N ASN A 115 -0.37 2.18 -11.54
CA ASN A 115 -0.32 3.64 -11.80
C ASN A 115 -0.85 4.13 -13.16
N GLY A 116 -1.73 3.37 -13.83
CA GLY A 116 -2.18 3.76 -15.18
C GLY A 116 -1.55 2.91 -16.29
N GLU A 117 -0.42 2.28 -16.00
CA GLU A 117 0.42 1.54 -16.94
C GLU A 117 0.26 0.02 -16.79
N ALA A 118 0.69 -0.71 -17.82
CA ALA A 118 0.77 -2.17 -17.75
C ALA A 118 1.78 -2.61 -16.68
N HIS A 119 1.56 -3.79 -16.12
CA HIS A 119 2.43 -4.40 -15.10
C HIS A 119 3.68 -5.07 -15.69
N ASP A 120 3.99 -4.82 -16.97
CA ASP A 120 5.14 -5.41 -17.63
C ASP A 120 6.43 -4.68 -17.25
N ASP A 121 7.56 -5.39 -17.34
CA ASP A 121 8.89 -4.85 -17.02
C ASP A 121 9.37 -3.81 -18.06
N SER A 122 8.50 -3.38 -18.98
CA SER A 122 8.86 -2.53 -20.11
C SER A 122 8.82 -1.04 -19.76
N ALA A 123 8.10 -0.66 -18.70
CA ALA A 123 7.99 0.71 -18.25
C ALA A 123 8.99 1.03 -17.11
N PRO A 124 9.88 2.02 -17.29
CA PRO A 124 10.79 2.47 -16.23
C PRO A 124 10.07 2.92 -14.95
N ALA A 125 8.83 3.39 -15.06
CA ALA A 125 8.04 3.87 -13.93
C ALA A 125 7.51 2.74 -13.03
N THR A 126 7.47 1.49 -13.50
CA THR A 126 6.91 0.35 -12.76
C THR A 126 7.95 -0.70 -12.38
N VAL A 127 9.10 -0.76 -13.07
CA VAL A 127 10.13 -1.81 -12.87
C VAL A 127 10.58 -1.97 -11.42
N GLY A 128 10.70 -0.86 -10.67
CA GLY A 128 11.13 -0.88 -9.29
C GLY A 128 10.16 -1.61 -8.36
N ILE A 129 8.87 -1.24 -8.40
CA ILE A 129 7.84 -1.91 -7.60
C ILE A 129 7.59 -3.34 -8.07
N VAL A 130 7.65 -3.63 -9.37
CA VAL A 130 7.51 -5.00 -9.90
C VAL A 130 8.62 -5.90 -9.37
N THR A 131 9.87 -5.40 -9.36
CA THR A 131 11.03 -6.13 -8.80
C THR A 131 10.78 -6.50 -7.34
N GLU A 132 10.29 -5.55 -6.55
CA GLU A 132 10.04 -5.76 -5.13
C GLU A 132 8.87 -6.73 -4.88
N LEU A 133 7.77 -6.59 -5.62
CA LEU A 133 6.65 -7.54 -5.57
C LEU A 133 7.12 -8.98 -5.87
N VAL A 134 7.94 -9.16 -6.90
CA VAL A 134 8.47 -10.49 -7.27
C VAL A 134 9.37 -11.04 -6.17
N SER A 135 10.21 -10.19 -5.56
CA SER A 135 11.07 -10.60 -4.45
C SER A 135 10.28 -11.11 -3.22
N GLN A 136 9.04 -10.65 -3.07
CA GLN A 136 8.10 -11.04 -2.01
C GLN A 136 7.17 -12.21 -2.41
N GLY A 137 7.45 -12.86 -3.53
CA GLY A 137 6.76 -14.10 -3.95
C GLY A 137 5.62 -13.91 -4.94
N PHE A 138 5.43 -12.71 -5.50
CA PHE A 138 4.54 -12.57 -6.65
C PHE A 138 5.16 -13.27 -7.88
N VAL A 139 4.34 -14.04 -8.58
CA VAL A 139 4.72 -14.76 -9.79
C VAL A 139 4.12 -14.06 -11.01
N ARG A 140 4.89 -13.97 -12.10
CA ARG A 140 4.38 -13.46 -13.40
C ARG A 140 3.39 -14.46 -13.99
N GLY A 141 2.12 -14.09 -14.03
CA GLY A 141 1.05 -14.82 -14.70
C GLY A 141 0.74 -14.27 -16.09
N TYR A 142 -0.22 -14.89 -16.78
CA TYR A 142 -0.61 -14.47 -18.14
C TYR A 142 -1.22 -13.05 -18.21
N ARG A 143 -1.98 -12.65 -17.19
CA ARG A 143 -2.68 -11.36 -17.16
C ARG A 143 -2.08 -10.33 -16.20
N GLY A 144 -1.18 -10.74 -15.31
CA GLY A 144 -0.79 -9.97 -14.13
C GLY A 144 0.25 -10.66 -13.27
N LEU A 145 0.80 -9.92 -12.32
CA LEU A 145 1.55 -10.45 -11.18
C LEU A 145 0.56 -11.05 -10.19
N VAL A 146 0.79 -12.30 -9.78
CA VAL A 146 -0.12 -13.06 -8.93
C VAL A 146 0.58 -13.50 -7.67
N LEU A 147 -0.08 -13.29 -6.53
CA LEU A 147 0.28 -13.86 -5.24
C LEU A 147 -0.88 -14.74 -4.73
N ARG A 148 -0.53 -15.94 -4.30
CA ARG A 148 -1.43 -16.91 -3.66
C ARG A 148 -0.71 -17.51 -2.46
N ASP A 149 -1.47 -18.01 -1.50
CA ASP A 149 -0.86 -18.80 -0.43
C ASP A 149 -0.25 -20.07 -1.04
N ALA A 150 0.98 -20.38 -0.66
CA ALA A 150 1.67 -21.59 -1.08
C ALA A 150 1.08 -22.86 -0.42
N SER A 151 0.22 -22.67 0.58
CA SER A 151 -0.40 -23.73 1.40
C SER A 151 -1.75 -24.22 0.86
N ALA A 152 -2.16 -23.81 -0.35
CA ALA A 152 -3.44 -24.15 -0.97
C ALA A 152 -3.34 -25.26 -2.01
#